data_AF-A0A7X0Y5P0-F1
#
_entry.id   AF-A0A7X0Y5P0-F1
#
_cell.length_a   1.000
_cell.length_b   1.000
_cell.length_c   1.000
_cell.angle_alpha   90.00
_cell.angle_beta   90.00
_cell.angle_gamma   90.00
#
_symmetry.space_group_name_H-M   'P 1'
#
loop_
_entity.id
_entity.type
_entity.pdbx_description
1 polymer ?
#
loop_
_entity_poly.entity_id
_entity_poly.type
_entity_poly.pdbx_seq_one_letter_code
_entity_poly.pdbx_strand_id
1 'polypeptide(L)'
;MMEKEYELVMQEVEFPNDSRGIFDGTILCMEFFVAKDKAAYDAESDEPMLQRQERRLVNELVQRELKLFATRMEEERDVRPLRQLDALFLVLEVEIGKLFTPEHEIEFANLGIEGFIQVYNDSDTQARHADAILAKMLGSMGEE
;
A
#
# COMPACT_ATOMS: atom_id res chain seq x y z
N MET A 1 -15.66 26.28 5.68
CA MET A 1 -14.47 25.58 5.15
C MET A 1 -15.02 24.59 4.14
N MET A 2 -14.54 24.58 2.90
CA MET A 2 -14.86 23.48 1.99
C MET A 2 -14.24 22.22 2.58
N GLU A 3 -15.02 21.15 2.69
CA GLU A 3 -14.47 19.82 2.97
C GLU A 3 -13.49 19.48 1.84
N LYS A 4 -12.31 18.97 2.21
CA LYS A 4 -11.33 18.52 1.25
C LYS A 4 -11.77 17.17 0.72
N GLU A 5 -11.79 17.03 -0.60
CA GLU A 5 -12.10 15.77 -1.26
C GLU A 5 -10.82 14.93 -1.43
N TYR A 6 -10.95 13.63 -1.19
CA TYR A 6 -9.85 12.67 -1.26
C TYR A 6 -10.12 11.59 -2.31
N GLU A 7 -9.06 11.03 -2.87
CA GLU A 7 -9.05 9.87 -3.76
C GLU A 7 -8.48 8.65 -3.03
N LEU A 8 -9.02 7.47 -3.34
CA LEU A 8 -8.45 6.19 -2.93
C LEU A 8 -7.41 5.73 -3.97
N VAL A 9 -6.14 5.86 -3.61
CA VAL A 9 -4.99 5.39 -4.38
C VAL A 9 -4.59 4.00 -3.90
N MET A 10 -4.54 3.05 -4.84
CA MET A 10 -4.03 1.71 -4.60
C MET A 10 -2.64 1.58 -5.22
N GLN A 11 -1.70 0.99 -4.48
CA GLN A 11 -0.37 0.70 -4.98
C GLN A 11 -0.02 -0.77 -4.73
N GLU A 12 0.41 -1.41 -5.81
CA GLU A 12 0.74 -2.84 -5.82
C GLU A 12 2.23 -3.05 -6.06
N VAL A 13 2.82 -4.00 -5.34
CA VAL A 13 4.22 -4.38 -5.48
C VAL A 13 4.35 -5.90 -5.37
N GLU A 14 4.94 -6.53 -6.38
CA GLU A 14 5.21 -7.97 -6.35
C GLU A 14 6.35 -8.29 -5.39
N PHE A 15 6.18 -9.35 -4.60
CA PHE A 15 7.26 -9.90 -3.77
C PHE A 15 8.39 -10.41 -4.67
N PRO A 16 9.66 -10.09 -4.35
CA PRO A 16 10.78 -10.65 -5.09
C PRO A 16 10.85 -12.16 -4.90
N ASN A 17 11.17 -12.90 -5.96
CA ASN A 17 11.35 -14.35 -5.89
C ASN A 17 12.44 -14.70 -4.87
N ASP A 18 12.05 -15.38 -3.80
CA ASP A 18 12.99 -15.99 -2.88
C ASP A 18 13.44 -17.37 -3.38
N SER A 19 14.60 -17.84 -2.94
CA SER A 19 15.12 -19.17 -3.32
C SER A 19 14.24 -20.36 -2.89
N ARG A 20 13.21 -20.15 -2.05
CA ARG A 20 12.29 -21.18 -1.55
C ARG A 20 10.93 -21.14 -2.24
N GLY A 21 10.65 -20.11 -3.05
CA GLY A 21 9.41 -19.88 -3.77
C GLY A 21 8.18 -19.70 -2.88
N ILE A 22 8.33 -19.29 -1.61
CA ILE A 22 7.21 -19.34 -0.65
C ILE A 22 6.18 -18.24 -0.91
N PHE A 23 6.65 -17.05 -1.28
CA PHE A 23 5.82 -15.88 -1.60
C PHE A 23 6.00 -15.42 -3.05
N ASP A 24 6.49 -16.30 -3.92
CA ASP A 24 6.68 -16.00 -5.34
C ASP A 24 5.34 -15.65 -5.99
N GLY A 25 5.32 -14.57 -6.77
CA GLY A 25 4.11 -14.03 -7.39
C GLY A 25 3.08 -13.43 -6.43
N THR A 26 3.39 -13.27 -5.14
CA THR A 26 2.48 -12.62 -4.19
C THR A 26 2.50 -11.11 -4.39
N ILE A 27 1.34 -10.48 -4.46
CA ILE A 27 1.21 -9.02 -4.60
C ILE A 27 0.97 -8.39 -3.23
N LEU A 28 1.83 -7.44 -2.84
CA LEU A 28 1.64 -6.52 -1.72
C LEU A 28 0.71 -5.38 -2.18
N CYS A 29 -0.39 -5.17 -1.47
CA CYS A 29 -1.35 -4.11 -1.73
C CYS A 29 -1.29 -3.06 -0.62
N MET A 30 -1.23 -1.78 -1.00
CA MET A 30 -1.24 -0.64 -0.11
C MET A 30 -2.35 0.33 -0.52
N GLU A 31 -3.08 0.87 0.46
CA GLU A 31 -4.12 1.87 0.23
C GLU A 31 -3.74 3.20 0.88
N PHE A 32 -3.89 4.27 0.09
CA PHE A 32 -3.66 5.64 0.51
C PHE A 32 -4.89 6.50 0.17
N PHE A 33 -5.27 7.37 1.09
CA PHE A 33 -6.17 8.48 0.79
C PHE A 33 -5.35 9.72 0.49
N VAL A 34 -5.56 10.29 -0.68
CA VAL A 34 -4.78 11.44 -1.18
C VAL A 34 -5.72 12.56 -1.52
N ALA A 35 -5.49 13.78 -1.02
CA ALA A 35 -6.30 14.93 -1.42
C ALA A 35 -6.29 15.08 -2.95
N LYS A 36 -7.45 15.36 -3.57
CA LYS A 36 -7.60 15.41 -5.03
C LYS A 36 -6.61 16.33 -5.74
N ASP A 37 -6.28 17.48 -5.13
CA ASP A 37 -5.30 18.44 -5.66
C ASP A 37 -3.83 17.99 -5.51
N LYS A 38 -3.60 16.88 -4.80
CA LYS A 38 -2.31 16.23 -4.59
C LYS A 38 -2.19 14.88 -5.30
N ALA A 39 -3.29 14.31 -5.78
CA ALA A 39 -3.25 13.10 -6.59
C ALA A 39 -2.64 13.38 -7.97
N ALA A 40 -1.92 12.40 -8.50
CA ALA A 40 -1.68 12.28 -9.93
C ALA A 40 -2.73 11.33 -10.52
N TYR A 41 -2.83 11.29 -11.85
CA TYR A 41 -3.75 10.40 -12.54
C TYR A 41 -3.00 9.68 -13.67
N ASP A 42 -3.27 8.39 -13.81
CA ASP A 42 -2.76 7.62 -14.94
C ASP A 42 -3.41 8.12 -16.25
N ALA A 43 -2.61 8.26 -17.30
CA ALA A 43 -3.07 8.90 -18.54
C ALA A 43 -3.99 8.00 -19.38
N GLU A 44 -3.95 6.69 -19.17
CA GLU A 44 -4.73 5.72 -19.95
C GLU A 44 -6.01 5.31 -19.22
N SER A 45 -5.89 5.03 -17.92
CA SER A 45 -6.99 4.53 -17.07
C SER A 45 -7.71 5.62 -16.28
N ASP A 46 -7.17 6.84 -16.21
CA ASP A 46 -7.64 7.92 -15.34
C ASP A 46 -7.67 7.52 -13.84
N GLU A 47 -6.95 6.46 -13.46
CA GLU A 47 -6.89 6.01 -12.08
C GLU A 47 -6.03 6.95 -11.23
N PRO A 48 -6.48 7.26 -9.99
CA PRO A 48 -5.70 8.10 -9.10
C PRO A 48 -4.43 7.39 -8.63
N MET A 49 -3.32 8.12 -8.66
CA MET A 49 -1.99 7.66 -8.28
C MET A 49 -1.33 8.63 -7.29
N LEU A 50 -0.36 8.11 -6.53
CA LEU A 50 0.60 8.98 -5.85
C LEU A 50 1.41 9.77 -6.87
N GLN A 51 1.66 11.04 -6.56
CA GLN A 51 2.61 11.86 -7.31
C GLN A 51 3.99 11.19 -7.33
N ARG A 52 4.76 11.51 -8.38
CA ARG A 52 6.01 10.80 -8.69
C ARG A 52 7.02 10.82 -7.53
N GLN A 53 7.07 11.91 -6.76
CA GLN A 53 8.02 12.07 -5.66
C GLN A 53 7.63 11.15 -4.49
N GLU A 54 6.36 11.14 -4.11
CA GLU A 54 5.77 10.38 -3.02
C GLU A 54 5.81 8.88 -3.34
N ARG A 55 5.41 8.51 -4.57
CA ARG A 55 5.50 7.14 -5.07
C ARG A 55 6.92 6.61 -5.01
N ARG A 56 7.91 7.45 -5.32
CA ARG A 56 9.33 7.06 -5.25
C ARG A 56 9.77 6.78 -3.82
N LEU A 57 9.36 7.60 -2.85
CA LEU A 57 9.67 7.39 -1.43
C LEU A 57 9.07 6.08 -0.92
N VAL A 58 7.80 5.81 -1.24
CA VAL A 58 7.13 4.56 -0.88
C VAL A 58 7.84 3.37 -1.53
N ASN A 59 8.14 3.44 -2.83
CA ASN A 59 8.83 2.36 -3.55
C ASN A 59 10.22 2.07 -2.98
N GLU A 60 11.02 3.10 -2.69
CA GLU A 60 12.37 2.92 -2.13
C GLU A 60 12.32 2.26 -0.76
N LEU A 61 11.34 2.63 0.09
CA LEU A 61 11.10 1.99 1.38
C LEU A 61 10.68 0.52 1.21
N VAL A 62 9.62 0.26 0.43
CA VAL A 62 9.07 -1.09 0.26
C VAL A 62 10.10 -2.04 -0.33
N GLN A 63 10.82 -1.62 -1.38
CA GLN A 63 11.85 -2.45 -2.02
C GLN A 63 13.01 -2.75 -1.06
N ARG A 64 13.39 -1.81 -0.19
CA ARG A 64 14.41 -2.06 0.84
C ARG A 64 13.95 -3.13 1.82
N GLU A 65 12.75 -3.02 2.36
CA GLU A 65 12.24 -3.97 3.36
C GLU A 65 11.94 -5.35 2.75
N LEU A 66 11.41 -5.43 1.53
CA LEU A 66 11.23 -6.69 0.80
C LEU A 66 12.56 -7.41 0.55
N LYS A 67 13.61 -6.66 0.21
CA LYS A 67 14.95 -7.24 0.05
C LYS A 67 15.50 -7.79 1.37
N LEU A 68 15.34 -7.07 2.47
CA LEU A 68 15.75 -7.54 3.80
C LEU A 68 14.97 -8.79 4.22
N PHE A 69 13.67 -8.82 3.95
CA PHE A 69 12.82 -9.98 4.16
C PHE A 69 13.31 -11.19 3.35
N ALA A 70 13.55 -11.02 2.04
CA ALA A 70 14.06 -12.09 1.18
C ALA A 70 15.41 -12.62 1.69
N THR A 71 16.36 -11.74 2.04
CA THR A 71 17.66 -12.16 2.59
C THR A 71 17.51 -12.98 3.88
N ARG A 72 16.65 -12.57 4.81
CA ARG A 72 16.38 -13.36 6.03
C ARG A 72 15.77 -14.72 5.71
N MET A 73 14.82 -14.73 4.78
CA MET A 73 14.19 -15.96 4.30
C MET A 73 15.19 -16.90 3.62
N GLU A 74 16.30 -16.41 3.06
CA GLU A 74 17.34 -17.26 2.48
C GLU A 74 18.32 -17.78 3.53
N GLU A 75 18.83 -16.89 4.38
CA GLU A 75 19.94 -17.17 5.31
C GLU A 75 19.54 -18.04 6.51
N GLU A 76 18.31 -17.90 7.01
CA GLU A 76 17.87 -18.59 8.23
C GLU A 76 17.19 -19.92 7.90
N ARG A 77 17.75 -21.07 8.31
CA ARG A 77 17.20 -22.40 7.95
C ARG A 77 15.88 -22.77 8.65
N ASP A 78 15.63 -22.22 9.84
CA ASP A 78 14.48 -22.58 10.70
C ASP A 78 13.41 -21.48 10.82
N VAL A 79 13.37 -20.53 9.88
CA VAL A 79 12.38 -19.45 9.90
C VAL A 79 10.98 -19.96 9.61
N ARG A 80 10.01 -19.42 10.35
CA ARG A 80 8.59 -19.55 10.05
C ARG A 80 8.19 -18.44 9.07
N PRO A 81 7.85 -18.74 7.80
CA PRO A 81 7.64 -17.72 6.77
C PRO A 81 6.56 -16.71 7.15
N LEU A 82 5.42 -17.17 7.64
CA LEU A 82 4.31 -16.30 8.06
C LEU A 82 4.70 -15.33 9.18
N ARG A 83 5.55 -15.76 10.13
CA ARG A 83 6.02 -14.88 11.22
C ARG A 83 6.93 -13.78 10.69
N GLN A 84 7.74 -14.08 9.68
CA GLN A 84 8.60 -13.07 9.04
C GLN A 84 7.77 -12.12 8.19
N LEU A 85 6.70 -12.61 7.57
CA LEU A 85 5.75 -11.80 6.83
C LEU A 85 5.01 -10.83 7.76
N ASP A 86 4.52 -11.30 8.92
CA ASP A 86 3.93 -10.43 9.95
C ASP A 86 4.91 -9.34 10.41
N ALA A 87 6.18 -9.71 10.60
CA ALA A 87 7.22 -8.75 11.00
C ALA A 87 7.51 -7.72 9.90
N LEU A 88 7.50 -8.12 8.62
CA LEU A 88 7.61 -7.21 7.49
C LEU A 88 6.44 -6.22 7.47
N PHE A 89 5.21 -6.70 7.65
CA PHE A 89 4.02 -5.84 7.65
C PHE A 89 4.05 -4.80 8.77
N LEU A 90 4.45 -5.19 9.98
CA LEU A 90 4.62 -4.24 11.09
C LEU A 90 5.66 -3.16 10.79
N VAL A 91 6.76 -3.51 10.12
CA VAL A 91 7.79 -2.53 9.73
C VAL A 91 7.25 -1.59 8.66
N LEU A 92 6.60 -2.13 7.63
CA LEU A 92 6.03 -1.33 6.54
C LEU A 92 4.93 -0.38 7.04
N GLU A 93 4.03 -0.85 7.89
CA GLU A 93 3.00 -0.02 8.53
C GLU A 93 3.61 1.22 9.19
N VAL A 94 4.59 0.98 10.07
CA VAL A 94 5.22 2.04 10.87
C VAL A 94 6.04 2.98 10.00
N GLU A 95 6.81 2.46 9.05
CA GLU A 95 7.71 3.28 8.25
C GLU A 95 6.97 4.06 7.15
N ILE A 96 5.94 3.48 6.53
CA ILE A 96 5.10 4.20 5.56
C ILE A 96 4.33 5.31 6.26
N GLY A 97 3.76 5.05 7.44
CA GLY A 97 3.06 6.08 8.23
C GLY A 97 3.94 7.28 8.60
N LYS A 98 5.27 7.12 8.63
CA LYS A 98 6.24 8.21 8.87
C LYS A 98 6.63 9.00 7.62
N LEU A 99 6.36 8.49 6.42
CA LEU A 99 6.76 9.16 5.18
C LEU A 99 5.97 10.46 4.94
N PHE A 100 4.74 10.52 5.44
CA PHE A 100 3.83 11.64 5.18
C PHE A 100 3.64 12.49 6.43
N THR A 101 4.00 13.76 6.31
CA THR A 101 3.61 14.80 7.28
C THR A 101 2.23 15.36 6.92
N PRO A 102 1.54 16.08 7.83
CA PRO A 102 0.22 16.65 7.56
C PRO A 102 0.14 17.53 6.29
N GLU A 103 1.25 18.17 5.91
CA GLU A 103 1.34 19.01 4.71
C GLU A 103 1.26 18.25 3.40
N HIS A 104 1.51 16.93 3.42
CA HIS A 104 1.39 16.08 2.24
C HIS A 104 -0.08 15.80 1.90
N GLU A 105 -0.98 15.87 2.89
CA GLU A 105 -2.41 15.54 2.72
C GLU A 105 -2.62 14.12 2.15
N ILE A 106 -1.76 13.20 2.61
CA ILE A 106 -1.78 11.78 2.28
C ILE A 106 -1.92 11.01 3.58
N GLU A 107 -2.88 10.08 3.63
CA GLU A 107 -3.13 9.21 4.76
C GLU A 107 -3.00 7.76 4.33
N PHE A 108 -2.10 7.02 4.97
CA PHE A 108 -1.93 5.58 4.74
C PHE A 108 -2.95 4.80 5.57
N ALA A 109 -3.72 3.92 4.92
CA ALA A 109 -4.89 3.31 5.54
C ALA A 109 -4.87 1.79 5.62
N ASN A 110 -4.15 1.11 4.71
CA ASN A 110 -4.20 -0.35 4.62
C ASN A 110 -2.92 -0.95 4.05
N LEU A 111 -2.58 -2.14 4.54
CA LEU A 111 -1.53 -3.02 4.02
C LEU A 111 -2.02 -4.46 4.04
N GLY A 112 -1.88 -5.14 2.91
CA GLY A 112 -2.19 -6.55 2.80
C GLY A 112 -1.50 -7.22 1.63
N ILE A 113 -1.82 -8.49 1.43
CA ILE A 113 -1.43 -9.24 0.24
C ILE A 113 -2.65 -9.78 -0.48
N GLU A 114 -2.60 -9.77 -1.80
CA GLU A 114 -3.66 -10.31 -2.65
C GLU A 114 -3.94 -11.78 -2.30
N GLY A 115 -5.22 -12.13 -2.20
CA GLY A 115 -5.68 -13.51 -2.02
C GLY A 115 -5.49 -14.13 -0.63
N PHE A 116 -4.86 -13.44 0.33
CA PHE A 116 -4.50 -14.03 1.62
C PHE A 116 -4.99 -13.26 2.85
N ILE A 117 -4.50 -12.04 3.14
CA ILE A 117 -4.76 -11.37 4.43
C ILE A 117 -4.65 -9.83 4.31
N GLN A 118 -5.66 -9.10 4.78
CA GLN A 118 -5.51 -7.69 5.21
C GLN A 118 -4.89 -7.67 6.60
N VAL A 119 -3.65 -7.17 6.73
CA VAL A 119 -2.88 -7.30 7.98
C VAL A 119 -2.90 -6.03 8.80
N TYR A 120 -2.96 -4.87 8.14
CA TYR A 120 -3.16 -3.59 8.78
C TYR A 120 -4.35 -2.88 8.16
N ASN A 121 -5.29 -2.43 8.98
CA ASN A 121 -6.44 -1.65 8.55
C ASN A 121 -6.71 -0.56 9.60
N ASP A 122 -6.48 0.70 9.22
CA ASP A 122 -6.85 1.85 10.04
C ASP A 122 -8.33 2.19 9.81
N SER A 123 -9.19 1.61 10.65
CA SER A 123 -10.63 1.81 10.57
C SER A 123 -11.06 3.26 10.74
N ASP A 124 -10.30 4.07 11.50
CA ASP A 124 -10.64 5.47 11.73
C ASP A 124 -10.35 6.30 10.48
N THR A 125 -9.23 6.01 9.81
CA THR A 125 -8.88 6.63 8.53
C THR A 125 -9.86 6.21 7.42
N GLN A 126 -10.18 4.92 7.32
CA GLN A 126 -11.17 4.42 6.37
C GLN A 126 -12.56 5.05 6.59
N ALA A 127 -12.99 5.23 7.85
CA ALA A 127 -14.27 5.85 8.19
C ALA A 127 -14.31 7.34 7.81
N ARG A 128 -13.20 8.09 7.98
CA ARG A 128 -13.11 9.50 7.55
C ARG A 128 -13.23 9.65 6.04
N HIS A 129 -12.79 8.65 5.28
CA HIS A 129 -12.71 8.68 3.81
C HIS A 129 -13.72 7.73 3.14
N ALA A 130 -14.81 7.38 3.82
CA ALA A 130 -15.83 6.45 3.32
C ALA A 130 -16.41 6.86 1.96
N ASP A 131 -16.54 8.16 1.70
CA ASP A 131 -17.02 8.68 0.42
C ASP A 131 -16.08 8.36 -0.74
N ALA A 132 -14.77 8.42 -0.53
CA ALA A 132 -13.77 8.07 -1.55
C ALA A 132 -13.81 6.56 -1.88
N ILE A 133 -14.01 5.72 -0.87
CA ILE A 133 -14.19 4.27 -1.03
C ILE A 133 -15.45 4.00 -1.86
N LEU A 134 -16.58 4.61 -1.50
CA LEU A 134 -17.84 4.45 -2.21
C LEU A 134 -17.75 4.93 -3.66
N ALA A 135 -17.09 6.07 -3.89
CA ALA A 135 -16.86 6.59 -5.24
C ALA A 135 -16.07 5.58 -6.11
N LYS A 136 -14.99 5.00 -5.57
CA LYS A 136 -14.21 3.97 -6.27
C LYS A 136 -15.03 2.71 -6.57
N MET A 137 -15.82 2.24 -5.60
CA MET A 137 -16.70 1.07 -5.80
C MET A 137 -17.76 1.33 -6.89
N LEU A 138 -18.43 2.49 -6.87
CA LEU A 138 -19.43 2.85 -7.87
C LEU A 138 -18.82 3.04 -9.26
N GLY A 139 -17.61 3.60 -9.36
CA GLY A 139 -16.86 3.69 -10.61
C GLY A 139 -16.58 2.32 -11.23
N SER A 140 -16.10 1.37 -10.41
CA SER A 140 -15.81 0.00 -10.87
C SER A 140 -17.04 -0.80 -11.32
N MET A 141 -18.24 -0.45 -10.84
CA MET A 141 -19.50 -1.09 -11.25
C MET A 141 -20.08 -0.52 -12.56
N GLY A 142 -19.60 0.65 -13.01
CA GLY A 142 -20.07 1.30 -14.22
C GLY A 142 -19.36 0.84 -15.51
N GLU A 143 -18.36 -0.04 -15.39
CA GLU A 143 -17.50 -0.51 -16.50
C GLU A 143 -17.88 -1.91 -17.03
N GLU A 144 -19.05 -2.45 -16.67
CA GLU A 144 -19.65 -3.66 -17.29
C GLU A 144 -20.56 -3.32 -18.49
#